data_AF-A0A9D1GKU6-F1
#
_entry.id   AF-A0A9D1GKU6-F1
#
_cell.length_a   1.000
_cell.length_b   1.000
_cell.length_c   1.000
_cell.angle_alpha   90.00
_cell.angle_beta   90.00
_cell.angle_gamma   90.00
#
_symmetry.space_group_name_H-M   'P 1'
#
loop_
_entity.id
_entity.type
_entity.pdbx_description
1 polymer ?
#
loop_
_entity_poly.entity_id
_entity_poly.type
_entity_poly.pdbx_seq_one_letter_code
_entity_poly.pdbx_strand_id
1 'polypeptide(L)' 'MKSLVLAEKPSVARDIARVLKCQKKINGAIEGTDYVVTWGLGHLVTLADPEDYDKKYKEWKM' A
#
# COMPACT_ATOMS: atom_id res chain seq x y z
N MET A 1 12.45 -16.60 -7.66
CA MET A 1 12.07 -15.63 -6.61
C MET A 1 11.49 -14.42 -7.32
N LYS A 2 10.36 -13.86 -6.89
CA LYS A 2 9.73 -12.70 -7.56
C LYS A 2 10.02 -11.42 -6.80
N SER A 3 10.19 -10.31 -7.51
CA SER A 3 10.35 -8.97 -6.94
C SER A 3 9.00 -8.30 -6.75
N LEU A 4 8.79 -7.68 -5.60
CA LEU A 4 7.57 -6.92 -5.30
C LEU A 4 7.76 -5.45 -5.69
N VAL A 5 6.80 -4.90 -6.42
CA VAL A 5 6.73 -3.47 -6.75
C VAL A 5 5.50 -2.87 -6.09
N LEU A 6 5.70 -1.88 -5.22
CA LEU A 6 4.63 -1.17 -4.51
C LEU A 6 4.45 0.23 -5.12
N ALA A 7 3.27 0.51 -5.67
CA ALA A 7 2.91 1.82 -6.20
C ALA A 7 2.01 2.62 -5.26
N GLU A 8 1.93 3.95 -5.43
CA GLU A 8 1.09 4.83 -4.60
C GLU A 8 -0.42 4.70 -4.87
N LYS A 9 -0.81 4.23 -6.07
CA LYS A 9 -2.20 4.19 -6.52
C LYS A 9 -2.44 3.15 -7.63
N PRO A 10 -3.70 2.68 -7.81
CA PRO A 10 -4.00 1.62 -8.78
C PRO A 10 -3.70 1.97 -10.25
N SER A 11 -3.72 3.25 -10.64
CA SER A 11 -3.40 3.64 -12.02
C SER A 11 -1.91 3.45 -12.33
N VAL A 12 -1.02 3.88 -11.43
CA VAL A 12 0.43 3.73 -11.58
C VAL A 12 0.84 2.26 -11.58
N ALA A 13 0.26 1.45 -10.69
CA ALA A 13 0.50 0.00 -10.69
C ALA A 13 0.13 -0.66 -12.02
N ARG A 14 -0.97 -0.25 -12.67
CA ARG A 14 -1.39 -0.79 -13.97
C ARG A 14 -0.41 -0.44 -15.08
N ASP A 15 0.12 0.78 -15.10
CA ASP A 15 1.10 1.19 -16.11
C ASP A 15 2.43 0.46 -15.92
N ILE A 16 2.90 0.30 -14.67
CA ILE A 16 4.10 -0.49 -14.36
C ILE A 16 3.91 -1.96 -14.74
N ALA A 17 2.78 -2.58 -14.35
CA ALA A 17 2.47 -3.96 -14.68
C ALA A 17 2.45 -4.21 -16.19
N ARG A 18 1.98 -3.23 -16.98
CA ARG A 18 1.98 -3.29 -18.45
C ARG A 18 3.40 -3.40 -19.00
N VAL A 19 4.33 -2.57 -18.52
CA VAL A 19 5.74 -2.58 -18.96
C VAL A 19 6.46 -3.84 -18.50
N LEU A 20 6.19 -4.30 -17.27
CA LEU A 20 6.76 -5.52 -16.70
C LEU A 20 6.09 -6.81 -17.20
N LYS A 21 5.17 -6.72 -18.17
CA LYS A 21 4.43 -7.86 -18.77
C LYS A 21 3.72 -8.73 -17.72
N CYS A 22 3.26 -8.12 -16.63
CA CYS A 22 2.43 -8.78 -15.62
C CYS A 22 0.98 -8.84 -16.12
N GLN A 23 0.41 -10.04 -16.23
CA GLN A 23 -0.91 -10.25 -16.84
C GLN A 23 -1.94 -10.84 -15.87
N LYS A 24 -1.49 -11.55 -14.83
CA LYS A 24 -2.37 -12.24 -13.90
C LYS A 24 -2.89 -11.27 -12.86
N LYS A 25 -4.12 -10.79 -13.03
CA LYS A 25 -4.79 -9.97 -12.02
C LYS A 25 -5.20 -10.84 -10.83
N ILE A 26 -4.83 -10.42 -9.63
CA ILE A 26 -5.26 -11.01 -8.36
C ILE A 26 -5.85 -9.91 -7.47
N ASN A 27 -6.41 -10.28 -6.33
CA ASN A 27 -7.00 -9.29 -5.43
C ASN A 27 -5.91 -8.36 -4.88
N GLY A 28 -5.95 -7.07 -5.24
CA GLY A 28 -4.99 -6.05 -4.81
C GLY A 28 -3.63 -6.05 -5.50
N ALA A 29 -3.41 -6.86 -6.55
CA ALA A 29 -2.14 -6.87 -7.27
C ALA A 29 -2.25 -7.43 -8.70
N ILE A 30 -1.18 -7.25 -9.49
CA ILE A 30 -1.00 -7.84 -10.82
C ILE A 30 0.32 -8.61 -10.81
N GLU A 31 0.24 -9.90 -11.07
CA GLU A 31 1.35 -10.85 -11.00
C GLU A 31 1.87 -11.20 -12.40
N GLY A 32 3.19 -11.31 -12.51
CA GLY A 32 3.92 -11.83 -13.65
C GLY A 32 4.87 -12.95 -13.23
N THR A 33 5.77 -13.34 -14.14
CA THR A 33 6.77 -14.39 -13.90
C THR A 33 7.78 -13.97 -12.85
N ASP A 34 8.34 -12.77 -13.00
CA ASP A 34 9.43 -12.26 -12.16
C ASP A 34 8.99 -11.15 -11.19
N TYR A 35 7.80 -10.59 -11.39
CA TYR A 35 7.31 -9.43 -10.64
C TYR A 35 5.90 -9.64 -10.07
N VAL A 36 5.63 -9.02 -8.93
CA VAL A 36 4.30 -8.79 -8.38
C VAL A 36 4.14 -7.29 -8.20
N VAL A 37 3.13 -6.68 -8.82
CA VAL A 37 2.87 -5.24 -8.74
C VAL A 37 1.61 -4.99 -7.92
N THR A 38 1.73 -4.31 -6.79
CA THR A 38 0.63 -3.94 -5.89
C THR A 38 0.61 -2.42 -5.65
N TRP A 39 -0.38 -1.91 -4.92
CA TRP A 39 -0.52 -0.49 -4.66
C TRP A 39 -1.11 -0.20 -3.29
N GLY A 40 -0.73 0.95 -2.72
CA GLY A 40 -1.45 1.57 -1.62
C GLY A 40 -2.74 2.25 -2.09
N LEU A 41 -3.71 2.38 -1.19
CA LEU A 41 -4.89 3.21 -1.36
C LEU A 41 -4.85 4.29 -0.27
N GLY A 42 -4.26 5.44 -0.58
CA GLY A 42 -3.99 6.49 0.40
C GLY A 42 -2.92 6.08 1.41
N HIS A 43 -2.96 6.69 2.59
CA HIS A 43 -2.06 6.32 3.69
C HIS A 43 -2.47 4.97 4.28
N LEU A 44 -1.61 3.96 4.13
CA LEU A 44 -1.84 2.63 4.72
C LEU A 44 -1.68 2.62 6.24
N VAL A 45 -0.95 3.61 6.76
CA VAL A 45 -0.70 3.80 8.18
C VAL A 45 -0.83 5.28 8.50
N THR A 46 -1.35 5.57 9.68
CA THR A 46 -1.42 6.92 10.24
C THR A 46 -0.69 6.92 11.58
N LEU A 47 -0.38 8.11 12.09
CA LEU A 47 0.05 8.22 13.48
C LEU A 47 -1.07 7.72 14.39
N ALA A 48 -0.69 7.10 15.50
CA ALA A 48 -1.64 6.79 16.56
C ALA A 48 -2.10 8.09 17.22
N ASP A 49 -3.37 8.13 17.63
CA ASP A 49 -3.91 9.29 18.34
C ASP A 49 -3.32 9.34 19.76
N PRO A 50 -3.24 10.51 20.41
CA PRO A 50 -2.68 10.63 21.76
C PRO A 50 -3.29 9.64 22.78
N GLU A 51 -4.60 9.39 22.69
CA GLU A 51 -5.31 8.44 23.55
C GLU A 51 -4.93 6.97 23.34
N ASP A 52 -4.36 6.61 22.19
CA ASP A 52 -3.83 5.26 21.93
C ASP A 52 -2.56 5.00 22.74
N TYR A 53 -1.80 6.05 23.09
CA TYR A 53 -0.62 5.95 23.95
C TYR A 53 -1.00 5.92 25.44
N ASP A 54 -1.91 6.80 25.86
CA ASP A 54 -2.43 6.87 27.22
C ASP A 54 -3.78 7.59 27.22
N LYS A 55 -4.81 6.98 27.83
CA LYS A 55 -6.16 7.53 27.88
C LYS A 55 -6.22 8.94 28.48
N LYS A 56 -5.26 9.33 29.33
CA LYS A 56 -5.20 10.68 29.91
C LYS A 56 -4.97 11.77 28.86
N TYR A 57 -4.36 11.45 27.71
CA TYR A 57 -4.07 12.40 26.64
C TYR A 57 -5.27 12.67 25.71
N LYS A 58 -6.40 12.01 25.94
CA LYS A 58 -7.64 12.27 25.20
C LYS A 58 -8.15 13.70 25.40
N GLU A 59 -7.99 14.23 26.61
CA GLU A 59 -8.38 15.59 26.95
C GLU A 59 -7.15 16.49 26.98
N TRP A 60 -7.23 17.64 26.29
CA TRP A 60 -6.17 18.63 26.31
C TRP A 60 -6.22 19.38 27.64
N LYS A 61 -5.19 19.22 28.46
CA LYS A 61 -5.01 19.91 29.75
C LYS A 61 -3.62 20.53 29.78
N MET A 62 -3.53 21.79 30.21
CA MET A 62 -2.26 22.46 30.46
C MET A 62 -1.70 22.06 31.82
#